data_AF-A0AAE9MPZ6-F1
#
_entry.id   AF-A0AAE9MPZ6-F1
#
_cell.length_a   1.000
_cell.length_b   1.000
_cell.length_c   1.000
_cell.angle_alpha   90.00
_cell.angle_beta   90.00
_cell.angle_gamma   90.00
#
_symmetry.space_group_name_H-M   'P 1'
#
loop_
_entity.id
_entity.type
_entity.pdbx_description
1 polymer ?
#
loop_
_entity_poly.entity_id
_entity_poly.type
_entity_poly.pdbx_seq_one_letter_code
_entity_poly.pdbx_strand_id
1 'polypeptide(L)'
;MRGLILLILLACVVTPLRSQTHEIGFFAGGSNYVGDIGSTNYIHPNEFAGGLIYKYNLNPRIALRGTYTYMPISGNDNNADNAFRQNRGISFSNTIHEFAAGVEFNFFDYNISDYRTSFTPYILAEIAAFNYKSPEPTSSSNTVLLKNKFSYTIPVGIGLKGRLTDNFAIAFETGIRFTFVDDLDFTTDKINSLDFGGNGNDWYVFSGVSIVYTFGRPPCFGGIAQ
;
A
#
# COMPACT_ATOMS: atom_id res chain seq x y z
N MET A 1 9.52 45.01 -13.14
CA MET A 1 9.61 43.74 -12.37
C MET A 1 8.29 43.30 -11.72
N ARG A 2 7.50 44.19 -11.11
CA ARG A 2 6.19 43.83 -10.49
C ARG A 2 5.14 43.28 -11.48
N GLY A 3 5.06 43.80 -12.71
CA GLY A 3 4.11 43.33 -13.73
C GLY A 3 4.42 41.94 -14.30
N LEU A 4 5.69 41.53 -14.32
CA LEU A 4 6.10 40.21 -14.81
C LEU A 4 5.68 39.10 -13.83
N ILE A 5 5.80 39.37 -12.52
CA ILE A 5 5.37 38.44 -11.47
C ILE A 5 3.85 38.23 -11.52
N LEU A 6 3.08 39.31 -11.76
CA LEU A 6 1.63 39.22 -11.90
C LEU A 6 1.20 38.42 -13.14
N LEU A 7 1.93 38.57 -14.25
CA LEU A 7 1.68 37.84 -15.50
C LEU A 7 1.99 36.34 -15.36
N ILE A 8 3.06 35.99 -14.63
CA ILE A 8 3.43 34.60 -14.32
C ILE A 8 2.39 33.98 -13.36
N LEU A 9 1.92 34.73 -12.36
CA LEU A 9 0.87 34.27 -11.45
C LEU A 9 -0.46 34.03 -12.17
N LEU A 10 -0.82 34.88 -13.13
CA LEU A 10 -2.05 34.76 -13.92
C LEU A 10 -1.97 33.60 -14.94
N ALA A 11 -0.79 33.34 -15.50
CA ALA A 11 -0.56 32.21 -16.41
C ALA A 11 -0.70 30.84 -15.72
N CYS A 12 -0.40 30.74 -14.42
CA CYS A 12 -0.64 29.53 -13.62
C CYS A 12 -2.13 29.24 -13.33
N VAL A 13 -3.04 30.20 -13.56
CA VAL A 13 -4.48 30.05 -13.27
C VAL A 13 -5.25 29.47 -14.47
N VAL A 14 -4.64 29.43 -15.66
CA VAL A 14 -5.26 28.81 -16.85
C VAL A 14 -5.03 27.30 -16.81
N THR A 15 -5.66 26.63 -15.84
CA THR A 15 -5.76 25.16 -15.89
C THR A 15 -6.82 24.79 -16.92
N PRO A 16 -6.51 23.92 -17.90
CA PRO A 16 -7.54 23.37 -18.76
C PRO A 16 -8.53 22.59 -17.90
N LEU A 17 -9.82 22.93 -17.98
CA LEU A 17 -10.91 22.17 -17.39
C LEU A 17 -10.94 20.79 -18.05
N ARG A 18 -10.18 19.84 -17.48
CA ARG A 18 -10.23 18.44 -17.91
C ARG A 18 -11.37 17.76 -17.17
N SER A 19 -12.13 16.97 -17.90
CA SER A 19 -13.12 16.07 -17.31
C SER A 19 -12.36 14.97 -16.58
N GLN A 20 -12.18 15.15 -15.29
CA GLN A 20 -11.41 14.25 -14.44
C GLN A 20 -12.38 13.40 -13.63
N THR A 21 -12.11 12.11 -13.57
CA THR A 21 -12.92 11.16 -12.81
C THR A 21 -12.17 10.79 -11.54
N HIS A 22 -12.81 11.01 -10.40
CA HIS A 22 -12.25 10.74 -9.09
C HIS A 22 -12.90 9.49 -8.51
N GLU A 23 -12.14 8.73 -7.74
CA GLU A 23 -12.65 7.59 -6.99
C GLU A 23 -12.25 7.74 -5.53
N ILE A 24 -13.17 7.44 -4.62
CA ILE A 24 -12.89 7.40 -3.19
C ILE A 24 -13.50 6.15 -2.60
N GLY A 25 -12.80 5.51 -1.67
CA GLY A 25 -13.31 4.29 -1.08
C GLY A 25 -12.46 3.75 0.05
N PHE A 26 -12.76 2.50 0.37
CA PHE A 26 -12.16 1.77 1.47
C PHE A 26 -11.69 0.42 0.96
N PHE A 27 -10.75 -0.18 1.69
CA PHE A 27 -10.30 -1.53 1.44
C PHE A 27 -10.07 -2.27 2.75
N ALA A 28 -10.27 -3.57 2.69
CA ALA A 28 -10.08 -4.48 3.80
C ALA A 28 -9.49 -5.79 3.27
N GLY A 29 -8.66 -6.43 4.08
CA GLY A 29 -7.95 -7.63 3.69
C GLY A 29 -7.14 -8.17 4.83
N GLY A 30 -6.13 -8.95 4.49
CA GLY A 30 -5.15 -9.41 5.44
C GLY A 30 -3.74 -9.00 5.07
N SER A 31 -2.92 -8.91 6.10
CA SER A 31 -1.47 -8.69 6.01
C SER A 31 -0.71 -9.95 6.38
N ASN A 32 0.48 -10.07 5.80
CA ASN A 32 1.42 -11.15 6.05
C ASN A 32 2.82 -10.54 6.13
N TYR A 33 3.57 -10.90 7.17
CA TYR A 33 4.97 -10.53 7.31
C TYR A 33 5.88 -11.63 6.74
N VAL A 34 6.93 -11.22 6.05
CA VAL A 34 7.96 -12.10 5.49
C VAL A 34 9.33 -11.58 5.93
N GLY A 35 9.99 -12.33 6.79
CA GLY A 35 11.34 -12.00 7.26
C GLY A 35 11.92 -13.08 8.16
N ASP A 36 12.61 -12.67 9.22
CA ASP A 36 13.44 -13.55 10.04
C ASP A 36 12.65 -14.38 11.06
N ILE A 37 11.52 -13.84 11.55
CA ILE A 37 10.61 -14.53 12.48
C ILE A 37 9.29 -14.92 11.79
N GLY A 38 8.83 -16.15 12.04
CA GLY A 38 7.52 -16.61 11.56
C GLY A 38 7.55 -17.55 10.35
N SER A 39 6.39 -17.69 9.72
CA SER A 39 6.14 -18.69 8.67
C SER A 39 7.04 -18.47 7.45
N THR A 40 7.38 -19.58 6.78
CA THR A 40 8.10 -19.62 5.50
C THR A 40 7.19 -19.36 4.30
N ASN A 41 5.87 -19.25 4.50
CA ASN A 41 4.90 -18.99 3.45
C ASN A 41 4.78 -17.48 3.15
N TYR A 42 4.98 -17.13 1.88
CA TYR A 42 5.01 -15.74 1.40
C TYR A 42 3.64 -15.08 1.25
N ILE A 43 2.55 -15.85 1.20
CA ILE A 43 1.18 -15.35 1.05
C ILE A 43 0.29 -16.12 2.02
N HIS A 44 0.33 -15.73 3.28
CA HIS A 44 -0.54 -16.31 4.32
C HIS A 44 -1.07 -15.19 5.23
N PRO A 45 -2.10 -14.44 4.78
CA PRO A 45 -2.62 -13.32 5.54
C PRO A 45 -3.11 -13.79 6.91
N ASN A 46 -2.45 -13.32 7.98
CA ASN A 46 -2.70 -13.76 9.35
C ASN A 46 -3.30 -12.66 10.23
N GLU A 47 -3.15 -11.41 9.82
CA GLU A 47 -3.72 -10.26 10.52
C GLU A 47 -4.70 -9.51 9.63
N PHE A 48 -5.72 -8.89 10.24
CA PHE A 48 -6.68 -8.06 9.51
C PHE A 48 -6.12 -6.66 9.28
N ALA A 49 -6.17 -6.19 8.02
CA ALA A 49 -5.68 -4.89 7.61
C ALA A 49 -6.74 -4.15 6.77
N GLY A 50 -6.68 -2.82 6.77
CA GLY A 50 -7.62 -2.02 6.00
C GLY A 50 -7.26 -0.55 5.95
N GLY A 51 -7.98 0.22 5.15
CA GLY A 51 -7.63 1.61 4.89
C GLY A 51 -8.53 2.37 3.95
N LEU A 52 -8.04 3.55 3.56
CA LEU A 52 -8.70 4.48 2.64
C LEU A 52 -7.95 4.55 1.32
N ILE A 53 -8.70 4.66 0.22
CA ILE A 53 -8.15 4.87 -1.13
C ILE A 53 -8.79 6.09 -1.74
N TYR A 54 -7.95 6.92 -2.35
CA TYR A 54 -8.38 7.95 -3.27
C TYR A 54 -7.66 7.76 -4.61
N LYS A 55 -8.40 7.88 -5.71
CA LYS A 55 -7.85 7.81 -7.06
C LYS A 55 -8.27 9.01 -7.88
N TYR A 56 -7.37 9.41 -8.75
CA TYR A 56 -7.56 10.45 -9.74
C TYR A 56 -7.23 9.87 -11.12
N ASN A 57 -8.26 9.59 -11.92
CA ASN A 57 -8.11 8.98 -13.23
C ASN A 57 -7.64 10.04 -14.24
N LEU A 58 -6.40 9.89 -14.72
CA LEU A 58 -5.82 10.74 -15.76
C LEU A 58 -6.39 10.38 -17.14
N ASN A 59 -6.61 9.09 -17.37
CA ASN A 59 -7.24 8.51 -18.56
C ASN A 59 -7.84 7.13 -18.17
N PRO A 60 -8.56 6.43 -19.06
CA PRO A 60 -9.17 5.12 -18.75
C PRO A 60 -8.20 4.01 -18.31
N ARG A 61 -6.89 4.19 -18.58
CA ARG A 61 -5.84 3.22 -18.25
C ARG A 61 -4.96 3.62 -17.08
N ILE A 62 -4.85 4.91 -16.77
CA ILE A 62 -3.88 5.42 -15.78
C ILE A 62 -4.62 6.24 -14.73
N ALA A 63 -4.46 5.83 -13.47
CA ALA A 63 -4.93 6.58 -12.32
C ALA A 63 -3.77 6.89 -11.36
N LEU A 64 -3.74 8.12 -10.86
CA LEU A 64 -2.94 8.44 -9.69
C LEU A 64 -3.70 7.95 -8.46
N ARG A 65 -3.01 7.27 -7.55
CA ARG A 65 -3.60 6.68 -6.34
C ARG A 65 -2.88 7.18 -5.11
N GLY A 66 -3.65 7.48 -4.07
CA GLY A 66 -3.16 7.71 -2.73
C GLY A 66 -3.89 6.81 -1.75
N THR A 67 -3.17 6.25 -0.78
CA THR A 67 -3.74 5.37 0.23
C THR A 67 -3.26 5.72 1.63
N TYR A 68 -4.11 5.44 2.59
CA TYR A 68 -3.74 5.28 3.99
C TYR A 68 -4.10 3.87 4.43
N THR A 69 -3.14 3.16 5.02
CA THR A 69 -3.30 1.77 5.44
C THR A 69 -3.01 1.62 6.93
N TYR A 70 -3.92 0.97 7.65
CA TYR A 70 -3.69 0.40 8.97
C TYR A 70 -3.45 -1.10 8.83
N MET A 71 -2.30 -1.56 9.30
CA MET A 71 -1.85 -2.92 9.02
C MET A 71 -1.06 -3.51 10.19
N PRO A 72 -1.73 -4.27 11.07
CA PRO A 72 -1.04 -5.13 12.02
C PRO A 72 -0.21 -6.18 11.29
N ILE A 73 0.94 -6.53 11.85
CA ILE A 73 1.77 -7.64 11.38
C ILE A 73 2.16 -8.50 12.58
N SER A 74 2.18 -9.81 12.38
CA SER A 74 2.63 -10.75 13.40
C SER A 74 3.40 -11.90 12.77
N GLY A 75 4.33 -12.46 13.53
CA GLY A 75 5.10 -13.64 13.18
C GLY A 75 5.22 -14.58 14.37
N ASN A 76 5.13 -15.89 14.11
CA ASN A 76 5.30 -16.92 15.12
C ASN A 76 6.09 -18.09 14.53
N ASP A 77 7.26 -18.35 15.10
CA ASP A 77 8.18 -19.38 14.64
C ASP A 77 7.62 -20.81 14.68
N ASN A 78 6.64 -21.07 15.55
CA ASN A 78 5.96 -22.37 15.59
C ASN A 78 5.23 -22.69 14.28
N ASN A 79 4.95 -21.68 13.45
CA ASN A 79 4.31 -21.81 12.15
C ASN A 79 5.31 -21.88 10.98
N ALA A 80 6.62 -21.95 11.26
CA ALA A 80 7.65 -22.10 10.25
C ALA A 80 7.84 -23.57 9.86
N ASP A 81 8.23 -23.86 8.62
CA ASP A 81 8.48 -25.24 8.18
C ASP A 81 9.84 -25.79 8.66
N ASN A 82 10.74 -24.92 9.15
CA ASN A 82 12.08 -25.31 9.58
C ASN A 82 12.15 -25.59 11.09
N ALA A 83 12.78 -26.73 11.44
CA ALA A 83 12.94 -27.13 12.84
C ALA A 83 13.75 -26.11 13.66
N PHE A 84 14.65 -25.35 13.03
CA PHE A 84 15.43 -24.31 13.71
C PHE A 84 14.56 -23.18 14.26
N ARG A 85 13.63 -22.61 13.47
CA ARG A 85 12.73 -21.58 13.97
C ARG A 85 11.75 -22.17 14.97
N GLN A 86 11.16 -23.34 14.68
CA GLN A 86 10.25 -23.98 15.64
C GLN A 86 10.90 -24.19 17.02
N ASN A 87 12.18 -24.60 17.07
CA ASN A 87 12.92 -24.73 18.33
C ASN A 87 13.24 -23.39 19.00
N ARG A 88 13.37 -22.30 18.22
CA ARG A 88 13.55 -20.93 18.72
C ARG A 88 12.27 -20.39 19.36
N GLY A 89 11.11 -20.69 18.78
CA GLY A 89 9.79 -20.45 19.39
C GLY A 89 9.44 -18.99 19.64
N ILE A 90 10.03 -18.05 18.90
CA ILE A 90 9.80 -16.61 19.08
C ILE A 90 8.54 -16.17 18.35
N SER A 91 7.84 -15.20 18.94
CA SER A 91 6.71 -14.52 18.33
C SER A 91 6.79 -13.03 18.54
N PHE A 92 6.32 -12.26 17.57
CA PHE A 92 6.21 -10.80 17.67
C PHE A 92 4.86 -10.32 17.13
N SER A 93 4.49 -9.11 17.52
CA SER A 93 3.33 -8.38 17.00
C SER A 93 3.68 -6.91 16.91
N ASN A 94 3.47 -6.32 15.73
CA ASN A 94 3.72 -4.92 15.46
C ASN A 94 2.56 -4.34 14.65
N THR A 95 2.51 -3.02 14.52
CA THR A 95 1.46 -2.34 13.78
C THR A 95 2.06 -1.27 12.91
N ILE A 96 1.72 -1.33 11.62
CA ILE A 96 2.20 -0.43 10.59
C ILE A 96 1.06 0.54 10.23
N HIS A 97 1.38 1.83 10.25
CA HIS A 97 0.56 2.86 9.61
C HIS A 97 1.30 3.36 8.37
N GLU A 98 0.70 3.21 7.20
CA GLU A 98 1.33 3.50 5.91
C GLU A 98 0.56 4.59 5.16
N PHE A 99 1.27 5.56 4.60
CA PHE A 99 0.75 6.47 3.59
C PHE A 99 1.49 6.21 2.27
N ALA A 100 0.76 5.83 1.24
CA ALA A 100 1.33 5.55 -0.08
C ALA A 100 0.76 6.48 -1.15
N ALA A 101 1.56 6.77 -2.16
CA ALA A 101 1.12 7.44 -3.37
C ALA A 101 1.82 6.85 -4.60
N GLY A 102 1.10 6.73 -5.71
CA GLY A 102 1.67 6.21 -6.94
C GLY A 102 0.68 6.09 -8.07
N VAL A 103 0.89 5.08 -8.91
CA VAL A 103 0.19 4.92 -10.17
C VAL A 103 -0.41 3.53 -10.28
N GLU A 104 -1.67 3.50 -10.70
CA GLU A 104 -2.40 2.31 -11.10
C GLU A 104 -2.54 2.30 -12.62
N PHE A 105 -2.15 1.18 -13.25
CA PHE A 105 -2.28 0.97 -14.69
C PHE A 105 -3.25 -0.18 -14.98
N ASN A 106 -4.37 0.14 -15.63
CA ASN A 106 -5.37 -0.81 -16.11
C ASN A 106 -5.00 -1.28 -17.53
N PHE A 107 -4.98 -2.59 -17.75
CA PHE A 107 -4.65 -3.15 -19.06
C PHE A 107 -5.75 -2.95 -20.10
N PHE A 108 -7.01 -3.02 -19.69
CA PHE A 108 -8.16 -2.72 -20.54
C PHE A 108 -8.67 -1.32 -20.28
N ASP A 109 -9.26 -0.71 -21.31
CA ASP A 109 -9.91 0.59 -21.16
C ASP A 109 -11.07 0.44 -20.19
N TYR A 110 -10.85 0.95 -18.97
CA TYR A 110 -11.82 0.90 -17.90
C TYR A 110 -12.53 2.24 -17.82
N ASN A 111 -13.81 2.23 -18.20
CA ASN A 111 -14.70 3.36 -18.03
C ASN A 111 -15.98 2.83 -17.40
N ILE A 112 -16.30 3.32 -16.19
CA ILE A 112 -17.52 2.91 -15.48
C ILE A 112 -18.78 3.29 -16.26
N SER A 113 -18.70 4.30 -17.13
CA SER A 113 -19.79 4.74 -18.00
C SER A 113 -19.90 3.96 -19.33
N ASP A 114 -18.94 3.11 -19.68
CA ASP A 114 -18.99 2.29 -20.90
C ASP A 114 -19.33 0.83 -20.56
N TYR A 115 -20.40 0.30 -21.15
CA TYR A 115 -20.94 -1.02 -20.86
C TYR A 115 -20.13 -2.17 -21.47
N ARG A 116 -19.16 -1.90 -22.34
CA ARG A 116 -18.43 -2.94 -23.09
C ARG A 116 -17.42 -3.73 -22.27
N THR A 117 -16.86 -3.16 -21.20
CA THR A 117 -15.81 -3.83 -20.39
C THR A 117 -16.17 -3.79 -18.92
N SER A 118 -16.57 -4.94 -18.36
CA SER A 118 -17.00 -5.02 -16.95
C SER A 118 -15.86 -5.29 -15.96
N PHE A 119 -14.68 -5.70 -16.43
CA PHE A 119 -13.51 -5.96 -15.59
C PHE A 119 -12.19 -5.57 -16.29
N THR A 120 -11.18 -5.22 -15.51
CA THR A 120 -9.81 -5.01 -15.97
C THR A 120 -8.81 -5.54 -14.94
N PRO A 121 -7.80 -6.32 -15.35
CA PRO A 121 -6.61 -6.46 -14.55
C PRO A 121 -5.86 -5.13 -14.49
N TYR A 122 -5.16 -4.90 -13.38
CA TYR A 122 -4.28 -3.76 -13.21
C TYR A 122 -3.02 -4.12 -12.44
N ILE A 123 -2.00 -3.29 -12.63
CA ILE A 123 -0.78 -3.29 -11.84
C ILE A 123 -0.70 -1.98 -11.05
N LEU A 124 -0.04 -2.03 -9.91
CA LEU A 124 0.17 -0.93 -8.99
C LEU A 124 1.65 -0.76 -8.70
N ALA A 125 2.13 0.47 -8.72
CA ALA A 125 3.45 0.84 -8.22
C ALA A 125 3.36 2.16 -7.45
N GLU A 126 3.82 2.15 -6.19
CA GLU A 126 3.73 3.28 -5.28
C GLU A 126 5.06 3.53 -4.56
N ILE A 127 5.15 4.68 -3.90
CA ILE A 127 6.14 4.97 -2.87
C ILE A 127 5.36 5.23 -1.60
N ALA A 128 5.78 4.63 -0.48
CA ALA A 128 5.10 4.81 0.80
C ALA A 128 6.07 5.21 1.91
N ALA A 129 5.56 6.03 2.82
CA ALA A 129 6.16 6.27 4.12
C ALA A 129 5.32 5.54 5.17
N PHE A 130 5.97 4.82 6.07
CA PHE A 130 5.29 4.05 7.10
C PHE A 130 5.88 4.26 8.48
N ASN A 131 5.02 4.13 9.49
CA ASN A 131 5.35 4.22 10.90
C ASN A 131 5.13 2.88 11.58
N TYR A 132 6.07 2.47 12.42
CA TYR A 132 6.06 1.22 13.17
C TYR A 132 6.85 1.36 14.47
N LYS A 133 6.76 0.37 15.36
CA LYS A 133 7.58 0.32 16.57
C LYS A 133 8.88 -0.44 16.32
N SER A 134 10.00 0.09 16.78
CA SER A 134 11.33 -0.55 16.71
C SER A 134 12.03 -0.49 18.08
N PRO A 135 12.84 -1.51 18.44
CA PRO A 135 13.59 -1.53 19.68
C PRO A 135 14.76 -0.54 19.65
N GLU A 136 14.88 0.28 20.69
CA GLU A 136 16.00 1.19 20.88
C GLU A 136 16.82 0.81 22.12
N PRO A 137 18.15 0.65 22.00
CA PRO A 137 18.99 0.34 23.15
C PRO A 137 19.00 1.51 24.14
N THR A 138 18.72 1.24 25.42
CA THR A 138 18.80 2.23 26.49
C THR A 138 20.16 2.11 27.21
N SER A 139 20.76 3.24 27.60
CA SER A 139 22.06 3.28 28.28
C SER A 139 22.09 2.60 29.66
N SER A 140 20.92 2.37 30.28
CA SER A 140 20.76 1.58 31.49
C SER A 140 20.41 0.13 31.14
N SER A 141 21.35 -0.76 31.42
CA SER A 141 21.36 -2.18 31.12
C SER A 141 20.03 -2.87 31.49
N ASN A 142 19.52 -3.69 30.56
CA ASN A 142 18.36 -4.61 30.64
C ASN A 142 16.95 -4.13 30.27
N THR A 143 16.72 -2.89 29.82
CA THR A 143 15.37 -2.50 29.34
C THR A 143 15.38 -2.16 27.85
N VAL A 144 14.67 -2.95 27.05
CA VAL A 144 14.39 -2.65 25.64
C VAL A 144 13.15 -1.76 25.59
N LEU A 145 13.31 -0.54 25.06
CA LEU A 145 12.18 0.38 24.83
C LEU A 145 11.78 0.31 23.36
N LEU A 146 10.48 0.19 23.11
CA LEU A 146 9.93 0.28 21.76
C LEU A 146 9.57 1.74 21.46
N LYS A 147 10.18 2.32 20.42
CA LYS A 147 9.87 3.67 19.95
C LYS A 147 9.30 3.65 18.54
N ASN A 148 8.52 4.69 18.24
CA ASN A 148 7.99 4.90 16.90
C ASN A 148 9.12 5.32 15.95
N LYS A 149 9.29 4.59 14.86
CA LYS A 149 10.24 4.85 13.79
C LYS A 149 9.49 5.06 12.49
N PHE A 150 9.96 6.00 11.68
CA PHE A 150 9.47 6.22 10.33
C PHE A 150 10.47 5.65 9.32
N SER A 151 9.94 5.01 8.28
CA SER A 151 10.74 4.47 7.18
C SER A 151 9.94 4.52 5.87
N TYR A 152 10.56 4.03 4.79
CA TYR A 152 10.00 4.06 3.45
C TYR A 152 9.98 2.66 2.83
N THR A 153 9.00 2.44 1.95
CA THR A 153 8.81 1.19 1.22
C THR A 153 8.37 1.47 -0.21
N ILE A 154 8.52 0.48 -1.07
CA ILE A 154 8.01 0.48 -2.43
C ILE A 154 6.92 -0.59 -2.53
N PRO A 155 5.63 -0.22 -2.45
CA PRO A 155 4.53 -1.12 -2.74
C PRO A 155 4.43 -1.40 -4.25
N VAL A 156 4.39 -2.68 -4.60
CA VAL A 156 4.10 -3.15 -5.96
C VAL A 156 3.01 -4.22 -5.86
N GLY A 157 1.99 -4.13 -6.70
CA GLY A 157 0.85 -5.03 -6.62
C GLY A 157 0.20 -5.32 -7.95
N ILE A 158 -0.66 -6.33 -7.93
CA ILE A 158 -1.54 -6.71 -9.02
C ILE A 158 -2.97 -6.80 -8.48
N GLY A 159 -3.93 -6.50 -9.33
CA GLY A 159 -5.33 -6.62 -8.96
C GLY A 159 -6.25 -6.84 -10.14
N LEU A 160 -7.49 -7.18 -9.81
CA LEU A 160 -8.61 -7.31 -10.72
C LEU A 160 -9.69 -6.34 -10.27
N LYS A 161 -9.98 -5.35 -11.10
CA LYS A 161 -11.03 -4.34 -10.89
C LYS A 161 -12.25 -4.71 -11.72
N GLY A 162 -13.44 -4.56 -11.14
CA GLY A 162 -14.71 -4.81 -11.79
C GLY A 162 -15.75 -3.77 -11.42
N ARG A 163 -16.69 -3.53 -12.33
CA ARG A 163 -17.84 -2.66 -12.07
C ARG A 163 -18.86 -3.42 -11.21
N LEU A 164 -19.30 -2.79 -10.12
CA LEU A 164 -20.38 -3.31 -9.27
C LEU A 164 -21.72 -2.67 -9.65
N THR A 165 -21.72 -1.34 -9.75
CA THR A 165 -22.88 -0.49 -10.14
C THR A 165 -22.37 0.71 -10.95
N ASP A 166 -23.25 1.55 -11.48
CA ASP A 166 -22.90 2.73 -12.30
C ASP A 166 -21.98 3.75 -11.61
N ASN A 167 -21.87 3.71 -10.27
CA ASN A 167 -20.96 4.56 -9.52
C ASN A 167 -20.02 3.79 -8.59
N PHE A 168 -20.12 2.47 -8.51
CA PHE A 168 -19.31 1.66 -7.60
C PHE A 168 -18.48 0.65 -8.36
N ALA A 169 -17.20 0.56 -8.01
CA ALA A 169 -16.30 -0.47 -8.47
C ALA A 169 -15.80 -1.29 -7.29
N ILE A 170 -15.57 -2.57 -7.53
CA ILE A 170 -14.95 -3.51 -6.60
C ILE A 170 -13.61 -3.95 -7.19
N ALA A 171 -12.60 -4.15 -6.37
CA ALA A 171 -11.36 -4.75 -6.83
C ALA A 171 -10.76 -5.72 -5.81
N PHE A 172 -10.19 -6.81 -6.30
CA PHE A 172 -9.32 -7.68 -5.52
C PHE A 172 -7.87 -7.30 -5.80
N GLU A 173 -7.05 -7.18 -4.77
CA GLU A 173 -5.65 -6.75 -4.86
C GLU A 173 -4.75 -7.63 -4.00
N THR A 174 -3.57 -7.94 -4.51
CA THR A 174 -2.45 -8.42 -3.71
C THR A 174 -1.20 -7.64 -4.06
N GLY A 175 -0.42 -7.24 -3.06
CA GLY A 175 0.79 -6.45 -3.28
C GLY A 175 1.83 -6.63 -2.20
N ILE A 176 3.09 -6.65 -2.66
CA ILE A 176 4.28 -6.79 -1.84
C ILE A 176 4.83 -5.39 -1.56
N ARG A 177 5.29 -5.16 -0.34
CA ARG A 177 5.96 -3.94 0.09
C ARG A 177 7.41 -4.28 0.41
N PHE A 178 8.30 -3.85 -0.47
CA PHE A 178 9.73 -4.01 -0.28
C PHE A 178 10.22 -2.90 0.64
N THR A 179 10.59 -3.28 1.87
CA THR A 179 11.19 -2.34 2.82
C THR A 179 12.71 -2.38 2.75
N PHE A 180 13.31 -1.33 3.32
CA PHE A 180 14.76 -1.17 3.44
C PHE A 180 15.22 -1.26 4.91
N VAL A 181 14.45 -1.96 5.74
CA VAL A 181 14.70 -2.14 7.18
C VAL A 181 14.62 -3.62 7.55
N ASP A 182 15.24 -3.97 8.66
CA ASP A 182 15.38 -5.32 9.21
C ASP A 182 14.77 -5.48 10.61
N ASP A 183 14.14 -4.42 11.14
CA ASP A 183 13.70 -4.33 12.53
C ASP A 183 12.16 -4.27 12.67
N LEU A 184 11.41 -4.73 11.66
CA LEU A 184 9.93 -4.78 11.74
C LEU A 184 9.47 -5.81 12.76
N ASP A 185 10.22 -6.90 12.94
CA ASP A 185 10.00 -8.00 13.87
C ASP A 185 10.72 -7.84 15.22
N PHE A 186 11.32 -6.66 15.44
CA PHE A 186 12.16 -6.31 16.59
C PHE A 186 13.55 -6.99 16.61
N THR A 187 13.97 -7.65 15.54
CA THR A 187 15.34 -8.14 15.40
C THR A 187 16.30 -6.96 15.23
N THR A 188 17.45 -6.99 15.91
CA THR A 188 18.51 -5.99 15.72
C THR A 188 19.86 -6.49 16.20
N ASP A 189 20.90 -6.20 15.41
CA ASP A 189 22.31 -6.43 15.73
C ASP A 189 22.84 -5.55 16.88
N LYS A 190 22.10 -4.50 17.24
CA LYS A 190 22.49 -3.55 18.32
C LYS A 190 22.27 -4.12 19.71
N ILE A 191 21.43 -5.14 19.85
CA ILE A 191 21.04 -5.74 21.12
C ILE A 191 21.20 -7.24 20.99
N ASN A 192 22.23 -7.81 21.63
CA ASN A 192 22.56 -9.24 21.53
C ASN A 192 21.40 -10.20 21.83
N SER A 193 20.42 -9.80 22.66
CA SER A 193 19.24 -10.63 22.96
C SER A 193 18.18 -10.63 21.85
N LEU A 194 18.28 -9.70 20.90
CA LEU A 194 17.40 -9.53 19.75
C LEU A 194 18.14 -9.76 18.43
N ASP A 195 19.40 -10.22 18.47
CA ASP A 195 20.13 -10.64 17.29
C ASP A 195 19.84 -12.12 17.03
N PHE A 196 19.08 -12.39 15.98
CA PHE A 196 18.74 -13.75 15.56
C PHE A 196 19.49 -14.21 14.30
N GLY A 197 20.51 -13.46 13.87
CA GLY A 197 21.41 -13.85 12.76
C GLY A 197 20.79 -13.74 11.36
N GLY A 198 19.74 -12.94 11.20
CA GLY A 198 19.17 -12.59 9.91
C GLY A 198 19.66 -11.23 9.43
N ASN A 199 20.13 -11.16 8.18
CA ASN A 199 20.66 -9.94 7.55
C ASN A 199 19.79 -9.51 6.35
N GLY A 200 18.56 -10.00 6.26
CA GLY A 200 17.63 -9.72 5.17
C GLY A 200 16.75 -8.51 5.49
N ASN A 201 16.43 -7.69 4.48
CA ASN A 201 15.40 -6.69 4.67
C ASN A 201 14.03 -7.37 4.80
N ASP A 202 13.24 -6.90 5.76
CA ASP A 202 11.90 -7.39 6.03
C ASP A 202 10.91 -6.91 4.99
N TRP A 203 10.04 -7.79 4.50
CA TRP A 203 8.96 -7.40 3.60
C TRP A 203 7.60 -7.75 4.21
N TYR A 204 6.56 -7.14 3.69
CA TYR A 204 5.20 -7.53 4.04
C TYR A 204 4.29 -7.48 2.82
N VAL A 205 3.26 -8.31 2.87
CA VAL A 205 2.28 -8.48 1.80
C VAL A 205 0.91 -8.10 2.32
N PHE A 206 0.15 -7.40 1.49
CA PHE A 206 -1.27 -7.16 1.71
C PHE A 206 -2.06 -7.84 0.61
N SER A 207 -3.14 -8.52 0.98
CA SER A 207 -4.10 -9.11 0.04
C SER A 207 -5.52 -8.80 0.52
N GLY A 208 -6.38 -8.28 -0.36
CA GLY A 208 -7.71 -7.84 0.06
C GLY A 208 -8.65 -7.41 -1.04
N VAL A 209 -9.76 -6.83 -0.62
CA VAL A 209 -10.83 -6.30 -1.48
C VAL A 209 -11.00 -4.82 -1.21
N SER A 210 -11.23 -4.04 -2.26
CA SER A 210 -11.56 -2.63 -2.20
C SER A 210 -12.91 -2.35 -2.85
N ILE A 211 -13.64 -1.37 -2.31
CA ILE A 211 -14.84 -0.81 -2.90
C ILE A 211 -14.63 0.69 -3.03
N VAL A 212 -14.81 1.21 -4.23
CA VAL A 212 -14.60 2.62 -4.55
C VAL A 212 -15.83 3.20 -5.23
N TYR A 213 -16.22 4.39 -4.78
CA TYR A 213 -17.26 5.22 -5.37
C TYR A 213 -16.64 6.20 -6.35
N THR A 214 -17.20 6.27 -7.54
CA THR A 214 -16.72 7.09 -8.65
C THR A 214 -17.60 8.32 -8.85
N PHE A 215 -16.96 9.47 -8.94
CA PHE A 215 -17.61 10.76 -9.14
C PHE A 215 -16.78 11.68 -10.03
N GLY A 216 -17.43 12.71 -10.57
CA GLY A 216 -16.86 13.58 -11.60
C GLY A 216 -17.52 13.35 -12.94
N ARG A 217 -17.14 14.16 -13.94
CA ARG A 217 -17.69 14.03 -15.29
C ARG A 217 -16.79 13.10 -16.10
N PRO A 218 -17.37 12.17 -16.88
CA PRO A 218 -16.60 11.45 -17.89
C PRO A 218 -16.10 12.43 -18.97
N PRO A 219 -14.96 12.18 -19.61
CA PRO A 219 -14.45 13.03 -20.70
C PRO A 219 -15.46 13.18 -21.84
N CYS A 220 -15.75 14.44 -22.18
CA CYS A 220 -16.67 14.84 -23.25
C CYS A 220 -16.23 14.43 -24.67
N PHE A 221 -15.19 13.60 -24.82
CA PHE A 221 -14.72 13.12 -26.12
C PHE A 221 -15.55 11.95 -26.68
N GLY A 222 -16.55 11.45 -25.94
CA GLY A 222 -17.56 10.52 -26.45
C GLY A 222 -18.80 11.25 -26.97
N GLY A 223 -18.64 12.05 -28.02
CA GLY A 223 -19.70 12.84 -28.63
C GLY A 223 -19.62 12.84 -30.15
N ILE A 224 -19.74 11.66 -30.78
CA ILE A 224 -20.27 11.47 -32.14
C ILE A 224 -20.59 9.98 -32.33
N ALA A 225 -21.82 9.60 -31.98
CA ALA A 225 -22.52 8.46 -32.55
C ALA A 225 -24.03 8.66 -32.34
N GLN A 226 -24.61 9.58 -33.12
CA GLN A 226 -25.98 9.49 -33.61
C GLN A 226 -25.94 9.75 -35.11
#